data_AF-D3BUU4-F1
#
_entry.id   AF-D3BUU4-F1
#
_cell.length_a   1.000
_cell.length_b   1.000
_cell.length_c   1.000
_cell.angle_alpha   90.00
_cell.angle_beta   90.00
_cell.angle_gamma   90.00
#
_symmetry.space_group_name_H-M   'P 1'
#
loop_
_entity.id
_entity.type
_entity.pdbx_description
1 polymer ?
#
loop_
_entity_poly.entity_id
_entity_poly.type
_entity_poly.pdbx_seq_one_letter_code
_entity_poly.pdbx_strand_id
1 'polypeptide(L)'
;MSEGDDGSDPISEAVGFIENILQPNIDLQYQGLKGLMLCSTTHVVELFKNPSFFYHIKRHPNHKLNHISSHGHHHQSSPIPTGNAANPGSNNSSPSSSPSSSPTNSLIEPCNQSPSKYSDIDYDKYSKKRKSTLKSLIELCLSETKKVQSSALRLLWHLSAQADLKVLLYEEGVLDKLKYLISSDSQAPKDDIESRQNGIHRTEVQLASSAILQNITEYRFERGEINPNQVKIVNEGIVEMILLPRSKSTDRRVQFLTTLTIANLSMNEENHQILQSHKAFDIVESFVTNNSLHMDLVYQYKVEVWKGLSVNNGVQSIFLLLHSPHPKVVELAKKIAEQLQIEEPSVTVNTTKIGTDLKKLFNNSDFSDICFVCEGKKIYAHKAICASRCEQLRAMFTWGKESQENEIHLPHIPYASMYGVLDIGTDNIDSIGTEIIGSVKHFSYYVLNFIFLV
;
A
#
# COMPACT_ATOMS: atom_id res chain seq x y z
N MET A 1 -20.15 28.90 22.93
CA MET A 1 -19.87 28.97 21.48
C MET A 1 -18.89 27.86 21.20
N SER A 2 -19.36 26.78 20.56
CA SER A 2 -18.54 25.65 20.15
C SER A 2 -17.65 26.10 18.99
N GLU A 3 -16.35 26.18 19.20
CA GLU A 3 -15.38 26.27 18.12
C GLU A 3 -15.52 25.02 17.26
N GLY A 4 -16.09 25.17 16.07
CA GLY A 4 -16.22 24.11 15.09
C GLY A 4 -14.83 23.80 14.55
N ASP A 5 -14.38 22.58 14.78
CA ASP A 5 -13.25 21.96 14.09
C ASP A 5 -13.60 21.84 12.60
N ASP A 6 -13.26 22.87 11.82
CA ASP A 6 -13.52 22.99 10.37
C ASP A 6 -12.45 22.26 9.55
N GLY A 7 -11.87 21.20 10.10
CA GLY A 7 -11.00 20.28 9.39
C GLY A 7 -11.82 19.45 8.42
N SER A 8 -11.70 19.73 7.11
CA SER A 8 -12.29 18.88 6.08
C SER A 8 -11.78 17.44 6.24
N ASP A 9 -12.69 16.47 6.30
CA ASP A 9 -12.36 15.06 6.38
C ASP A 9 -11.42 14.66 5.22
N PRO A 10 -10.22 14.12 5.49
CA PRO A 10 -9.23 13.79 4.45
C PRO A 10 -9.76 12.87 3.35
N ILE A 11 -10.72 11.99 3.67
CA ILE A 11 -11.36 11.11 2.69
C ILE A 11 -12.31 11.92 1.79
N SER A 12 -13.09 12.84 2.36
CA SER A 12 -13.95 13.76 1.61
C SER A 12 -13.15 14.67 0.68
N GLU A 13 -11.96 15.12 1.10
CA GLU A 13 -11.06 15.91 0.26
C GLU A 13 -10.57 15.11 -0.96
N ALA A 14 -10.15 13.86 -0.74
CA ALA A 14 -9.75 12.95 -1.81
C ALA A 14 -10.89 12.66 -2.81
N VAL A 15 -12.14 12.55 -2.33
CA VAL A 15 -13.32 12.44 -3.20
C VAL A 15 -13.45 13.67 -4.09
N GLY A 16 -13.34 14.88 -3.53
CA GLY A 16 -13.37 16.13 -4.32
C GLY A 16 -12.29 16.17 -5.41
N PHE A 17 -11.08 15.70 -5.12
CA PHE A 17 -10.02 15.61 -6.14
C PHE A 17 -10.32 14.58 -7.24
N ILE A 18 -10.92 13.43 -6.90
CA ILE A 18 -11.41 12.49 -7.92
C ILE A 18 -12.51 13.12 -8.76
N GLU A 19 -13.42 13.91 -8.17
CA GLU A 19 -14.44 14.61 -8.95
C GLU A 19 -13.84 15.55 -10.00
N ASN A 20 -12.78 16.28 -9.63
CA ASN A 20 -12.04 17.14 -10.54
C ASN A 20 -11.39 16.36 -11.70
N ILE A 21 -10.84 15.17 -11.42
CA ILE A 21 -10.30 14.24 -12.44
C ILE A 21 -11.38 13.78 -13.42
N LEU A 22 -12.61 13.58 -12.95
CA LEU A 22 -13.74 13.13 -13.78
C LEU A 22 -14.33 14.23 -14.66
N GLN A 23 -14.00 15.50 -14.42
CA GLN A 23 -14.45 16.61 -15.26
C GLN A 23 -13.69 16.65 -16.59
N PRO A 24 -14.29 17.16 -17.68
CA PRO A 24 -13.59 17.37 -18.96
C PRO A 24 -12.65 18.60 -18.95
N ASN A 25 -12.57 19.35 -17.84
CA ASN A 25 -11.75 20.55 -17.73
C ASN A 25 -10.30 20.19 -17.35
N ILE A 26 -9.35 20.59 -18.19
CA ILE A 26 -7.91 20.28 -18.05
C ILE A 26 -7.30 20.83 -16.75
N ASP A 27 -7.71 22.02 -16.32
CA ASP A 27 -7.15 22.64 -15.11
C ASP A 27 -7.70 21.96 -13.85
N LEU A 28 -8.99 21.63 -13.83
CA LEU A 28 -9.57 20.81 -12.77
C LEU A 28 -8.91 19.43 -12.73
N GLN A 29 -8.76 18.74 -13.87
CA GLN A 29 -8.07 17.45 -13.92
C GLN A 29 -6.66 17.53 -13.33
N TYR A 30 -5.89 18.55 -13.73
CA TYR A 30 -4.53 18.75 -13.21
C TYR A 30 -4.51 19.04 -11.71
N GLN A 31 -5.44 19.86 -11.22
CA GLN A 31 -5.58 20.15 -9.79
C GLN A 31 -5.99 18.90 -9.00
N GLY A 32 -6.94 18.10 -9.51
CA GLY A 32 -7.36 16.84 -8.92
C GLY A 32 -6.21 15.84 -8.82
N LEU A 33 -5.45 15.66 -9.90
CA LEU A 33 -4.26 14.78 -9.89
C LEU A 33 -3.21 15.22 -8.86
N LYS A 34 -2.96 16.53 -8.76
CA LYS A 34 -2.04 17.08 -7.74
C LYS A 34 -2.57 16.92 -6.33
N GLY A 35 -3.87 17.15 -6.12
CA GLY A 35 -4.50 17.01 -4.81
C GLY A 35 -4.40 15.58 -4.30
N LEU A 36 -4.72 14.58 -5.15
CA LEU A 36 -4.59 13.17 -4.78
C LEU A 36 -3.17 12.76 -4.42
N MET A 37 -2.16 13.38 -5.04
CA MET A 37 -0.76 13.14 -4.70
C MET A 37 -0.37 13.64 -3.29
N LEU A 38 -1.20 14.48 -2.67
CA LEU A 38 -1.01 14.98 -1.30
C LEU A 38 -1.83 14.20 -0.27
N CYS A 39 -2.81 13.40 -0.72
CA CYS A 39 -3.64 12.59 0.15
C CYS A 39 -2.88 11.34 0.66
N SER A 40 -3.35 10.78 1.78
CA SER A 40 -2.87 9.47 2.25
C SER A 40 -3.11 8.39 1.19
N THR A 41 -2.05 7.64 0.85
CA THR A 41 -2.11 6.54 -0.12
C THR A 41 -3.23 5.56 0.21
N THR A 42 -3.42 5.22 1.48
CA THR A 42 -4.47 4.29 1.94
C THR A 42 -5.87 4.76 1.55
N HIS A 43 -6.17 6.05 1.72
CA HIS A 43 -7.48 6.61 1.37
C HIS A 43 -7.69 6.62 -0.15
N VAL A 44 -6.65 6.99 -0.90
CA VAL A 44 -6.72 7.04 -2.37
C VAL A 44 -6.90 5.65 -2.95
N VAL A 45 -6.18 4.65 -2.43
CA VAL A 45 -6.34 3.24 -2.83
C VAL A 45 -7.76 2.76 -2.57
N GLU A 46 -8.32 3.01 -1.39
CA GLU A 46 -9.67 2.55 -1.05
C GLU A 46 -10.74 3.16 -1.98
N LEU A 47 -10.59 4.44 -2.34
CA LEU A 47 -11.50 5.13 -3.25
C LEU A 47 -11.42 4.62 -4.71
N PHE A 48 -10.23 4.20 -5.16
CA PHE A 48 -10.07 3.60 -6.50
C PHE A 48 -10.45 2.13 -6.54
N LYS A 49 -10.17 1.38 -5.47
CA LYS A 49 -10.53 -0.04 -5.32
C LYS A 49 -12.03 -0.23 -5.22
N ASN A 50 -12.73 0.71 -4.58
CA ASN A 50 -14.16 0.61 -4.29
C ASN A 50 -14.94 1.80 -4.85
N PRO A 51 -15.39 1.73 -6.13
CA PRO A 51 -16.22 2.77 -6.71
C PRO A 51 -17.50 3.03 -5.89
N SER A 52 -18.08 2.00 -5.28
CA SER A 52 -19.27 2.16 -4.44
C SER A 52 -19.01 3.07 -3.23
N PHE A 53 -17.84 2.92 -2.60
CA PHE A 53 -17.40 3.76 -1.47
C PHE A 53 -17.22 5.22 -1.89
N PHE A 54 -16.52 5.49 -3.00
CA PHE A 54 -16.38 6.83 -3.55
C PHE A 54 -17.73 7.54 -3.74
N TYR A 55 -18.66 6.87 -4.43
CA TYR A 55 -19.97 7.45 -4.72
C TYR A 55 -20.89 7.52 -3.48
N HIS A 56 -20.61 6.73 -2.43
CA HIS A 56 -21.30 6.85 -1.14
C HIS A 56 -20.87 8.14 -0.44
N ILE A 57 -19.57 8.35 -0.27
CA ILE A 57 -19.02 9.56 0.37
C ILE A 57 -19.43 10.81 -0.39
N LYS A 58 -19.34 10.78 -1.73
CA LYS A 58 -19.80 11.87 -2.60
C LYS A 58 -21.25 12.30 -2.33
N ARG A 59 -22.13 11.38 -1.94
CA ARG A 59 -23.56 11.64 -1.67
C ARG A 59 -23.83 11.95 -0.20
N HIS A 60 -22.83 11.84 0.66
CA HIS A 60 -23.00 12.01 2.09
C HIS A 60 -23.32 13.49 2.41
N PRO A 61 -24.29 13.80 3.29
CA PRO A 61 -24.69 15.18 3.59
C PRO A 61 -23.55 16.08 4.11
N ASN A 62 -22.54 15.47 4.74
CA ASN A 62 -21.36 16.18 5.25
C ASN A 62 -20.26 16.38 4.20
N HIS A 63 -20.40 15.83 2.99
CA HIS A 63 -19.47 16.08 1.89
C HIS A 63 -19.68 17.50 1.36
N LYS A 64 -18.91 18.46 1.88
CA LYS A 64 -18.88 19.83 1.38
C LYS A 64 -17.92 19.89 0.19
N LEU A 65 -18.42 20.27 -0.99
CA LEU A 65 -17.57 20.68 -2.12
C LEU A 65 -16.83 21.96 -1.71
N ASN A 66 -15.64 21.83 -1.14
CA ASN A 66 -14.73 22.95 -1.05
C ASN A 66 -14.21 23.21 -2.47
N HIS A 67 -14.87 24.14 -3.18
CA HIS A 67 -14.29 24.72 -4.38
C HIS A 67 -12.95 25.37 -3.98
N ILE A 68 -11.84 24.69 -4.25
CA ILE A 68 -10.50 25.25 -4.08
C ILE A 68 -10.27 26.24 -5.23
N SER A 69 -10.82 27.45 -5.10
CA SER A 69 -10.39 28.60 -5.87
C SER A 69 -9.17 29.20 -5.17
N SER A 70 -7.97 28.84 -5.61
CA SER A 70 -6.74 29.51 -5.17
C SER A 70 -6.67 30.91 -5.81
N HIS A 71 -7.05 31.95 -5.07
CA HIS A 71 -6.70 33.32 -5.45
C HIS A 71 -5.24 33.61 -5.09
N GLY A 72 -4.43 33.86 -6.13
CA GLY A 72 -3.07 34.37 -5.99
C GLY A 72 -3.10 35.81 -5.47
N HIS A 73 -2.33 36.07 -4.42
CA HIS A 73 -2.00 37.42 -3.99
C HIS A 73 -1.19 38.13 -5.08
N HIS A 74 -1.82 39.07 -5.77
CA HIS A 74 -1.11 40.15 -6.46
C HIS A 74 -1.10 41.38 -5.56
N HIS A 75 0.09 41.70 -5.04
CA HIS A 75 0.42 43.04 -4.57
C HIS A 75 0.30 44.04 -5.74
N GLN A 76 -0.61 45.00 -5.65
CA GLN A 76 -0.47 46.31 -6.27
C GLN A 76 -0.99 47.40 -5.33
N SER A 77 -0.33 48.54 -5.42
CA SER A 77 -0.20 49.60 -4.44
C SER A 77 -1.21 50.74 -4.63
N SER A 78 -1.83 51.18 -3.51
CA SER A 78 -2.27 52.57 -3.18
C SER A 78 -3.35 53.26 -4.06
N PRO A 79 -4.00 54.38 -3.63
CA PRO A 79 -3.88 55.17 -2.40
C PRO A 79 -5.20 55.50 -1.64
N ILE A 80 -4.97 56.16 -0.50
CA ILE A 80 -5.88 56.75 0.52
C ILE A 80 -6.95 57.71 -0.06
N PRO A 81 -8.14 57.83 0.58
CA PRO A 81 -8.50 59.13 1.15
C PRO A 81 -9.11 59.08 2.57
N THR A 82 -8.47 59.86 3.44
CA THR A 82 -8.99 60.77 4.48
C THR A 82 -10.48 60.77 4.85
N GLY A 83 -10.73 60.78 6.17
CA GLY A 83 -11.54 61.85 6.77
C GLY A 83 -12.57 61.44 7.82
N ASN A 84 -12.21 61.68 9.09
CA ASN A 84 -13.04 62.23 10.19
C ASN A 84 -14.27 61.43 10.67
N ALA A 85 -14.65 61.39 11.94
CA ALA A 85 -14.12 61.80 13.23
C ALA A 85 -15.14 61.31 14.28
N ALA A 86 -14.71 61.25 15.55
CA ALA A 86 -15.49 61.33 16.80
C ALA A 86 -15.38 60.10 17.72
N ASN A 87 -14.40 60.25 18.61
CA ASN A 87 -14.24 59.67 19.95
C ASN A 87 -15.36 60.19 20.90
N PRO A 88 -15.37 59.95 22.25
CA PRO A 88 -14.53 59.07 23.07
C PRO A 88 -15.29 58.35 24.24
N GLY A 89 -14.55 57.58 25.04
CA GLY A 89 -14.84 57.34 26.46
C GLY A 89 -14.35 55.97 26.94
N SER A 90 -13.10 55.87 27.44
CA SER A 90 -12.73 55.86 28.88
C SER A 90 -13.08 54.51 29.56
N ASN A 91 -12.26 53.80 30.34
CA ASN A 91 -11.04 54.09 31.11
C ASN A 91 -10.44 52.74 31.58
N ASN A 92 -9.11 52.75 31.81
CA ASN A 92 -8.33 52.16 32.94
C ASN A 92 -8.73 50.76 33.49
N SER A 93 -7.84 49.83 33.86
CA SER A 93 -6.54 49.97 34.55
C SER A 93 -5.88 48.57 34.66
N SER A 94 -4.56 48.51 34.53
CA SER A 94 -3.67 47.46 35.09
C SER A 94 -3.55 47.67 36.64
N PRO A 95 -2.90 46.83 37.51
CA PRO A 95 -1.66 46.08 37.23
C PRO A 95 -1.35 44.75 37.99
N SER A 96 -0.25 44.13 37.54
CA SER A 96 0.81 43.42 38.29
C SER A 96 0.51 42.13 39.09
N SER A 97 1.17 41.02 38.75
CA SER A 97 2.39 40.52 39.44
C SER A 97 2.74 39.07 39.01
N SER A 98 4.03 38.81 38.83
CA SER A 98 4.67 37.48 38.72
C SER A 98 5.48 37.22 40.02
N PRO A 99 6.23 36.10 40.25
CA PRO A 99 6.44 34.88 39.45
C PRO A 99 6.52 33.55 40.27
N SER A 100 6.86 32.46 39.56
CA SER A 100 7.63 31.26 39.99
C SER A 100 6.89 29.93 40.23
N SER A 101 7.15 28.94 39.35
CA SER A 101 7.85 27.66 39.63
C SER A 101 7.47 26.58 38.59
N SER A 102 8.48 26.07 37.87
CA SER A 102 8.45 24.95 36.92
C SER A 102 8.60 23.60 37.67
N PRO A 103 8.80 22.43 37.02
CA PRO A 103 8.31 21.87 35.74
C PRO A 103 7.69 20.46 35.98
N THR A 104 6.98 19.85 35.01
CA THR A 104 7.03 18.38 34.83
C THR A 104 6.35 17.87 33.56
N ASN A 105 7.05 16.93 32.93
CA ASN A 105 6.70 16.06 31.81
C ASN A 105 5.28 15.48 31.87
N SER A 106 4.57 15.50 30.73
CA SER A 106 3.52 14.52 30.45
C SER A 106 3.96 13.60 29.31
N LEU A 107 4.00 12.31 29.66
CA LEU A 107 4.27 11.17 28.83
C LEU A 107 3.16 10.96 27.80
N ILE A 108 3.62 10.40 26.68
CA ILE A 108 2.88 9.97 25.51
C ILE A 108 2.04 8.73 25.87
N GLU A 109 0.72 8.79 25.68
CA GLU A 109 -0.14 7.61 25.51
C GLU A 109 -0.38 7.36 24.00
N PRO A 110 -0.29 6.12 23.50
CA PRO A 110 -0.63 5.80 22.12
C PRO A 110 -2.15 5.71 21.95
N CYS A 111 -2.65 6.45 20.96
CA CYS A 111 -4.06 6.66 20.67
C CYS A 111 -4.75 5.40 20.14
N ASN A 112 -5.83 5.00 20.83
CA ASN A 112 -6.84 4.05 20.36
C ASN A 112 -7.55 4.60 19.11
N GLN A 113 -7.75 3.75 18.11
CA GLN A 113 -8.52 4.04 16.90
C GLN A 113 -9.98 4.39 17.24
N SER A 114 -10.44 5.56 16.81
CA SER A 114 -11.84 5.97 16.87
C SER A 114 -12.69 5.21 15.83
N PRO A 115 -13.98 4.94 16.09
CA PRO A 115 -14.86 4.28 15.13
C PRO A 115 -14.96 5.15 13.86
N SER A 116 -14.76 4.54 12.68
CA SER A 116 -14.81 5.29 11.42
C SER A 116 -16.20 5.92 11.24
N LYS A 117 -16.28 7.20 10.87
CA LYS A 117 -17.54 7.94 10.59
C LYS A 117 -18.41 7.32 9.48
N TYR A 118 -17.94 6.26 8.85
CA TYR A 118 -18.54 5.58 7.70
C TYR A 118 -18.77 4.08 7.97
N SER A 119 -18.94 3.65 9.23
CA SER A 119 -19.04 2.22 9.58
C SER A 119 -20.33 1.52 9.10
N ASP A 120 -21.39 2.27 8.79
CA ASP A 120 -22.70 1.73 8.40
C ASP A 120 -22.90 1.70 6.87
N ILE A 121 -21.99 1.04 6.14
CA ILE A 121 -22.08 0.93 4.67
C ILE A 121 -22.75 -0.39 4.27
N ASP A 122 -23.97 -0.27 3.73
CA ASP A 122 -24.62 -1.34 2.96
C ASP A 122 -24.08 -1.32 1.51
N TYR A 123 -23.09 -2.17 1.24
CA TYR A 123 -22.43 -2.28 -0.07
C TYR A 123 -23.32 -2.85 -1.18
N ASP A 124 -24.34 -3.64 -0.82
CA ASP A 124 -25.18 -4.37 -1.78
C ASP A 124 -26.23 -3.48 -2.44
N LYS A 125 -26.63 -2.39 -1.78
CA LYS A 125 -27.61 -1.43 -2.32
C LYS A 125 -27.11 -0.64 -3.54
N TYR A 126 -25.79 -0.61 -3.80
CA TYR A 126 -25.18 0.35 -4.72
C TYR A 126 -24.42 -0.25 -5.92
N SER A 127 -24.49 -1.58 -6.14
CA SER A 127 -23.59 -2.31 -7.04
C SER A 127 -23.84 -2.17 -8.57
N LYS A 128 -24.88 -1.45 -9.02
CA LYS A 128 -25.20 -1.36 -10.47
C LYS A 128 -24.75 -0.04 -11.13
N LYS A 129 -23.84 -0.16 -12.12
CA LYS A 129 -23.41 0.84 -13.13
C LYS A 129 -22.73 2.12 -12.62
N ARG A 130 -21.74 2.01 -11.74
CA ARG A 130 -20.88 3.16 -11.37
C ARG A 130 -19.65 3.23 -12.28
N LYS A 131 -19.30 4.42 -12.78
CA LYS A 131 -18.14 4.63 -13.65
C LYS A 131 -16.87 4.32 -12.85
N SER A 132 -15.98 3.49 -13.39
CA SER A 132 -14.69 3.22 -12.76
C SER A 132 -13.85 4.50 -12.72
N THR A 133 -13.54 4.95 -11.51
CA THR A 133 -12.67 6.10 -11.26
C THR A 133 -11.25 5.77 -11.70
N LEU A 134 -10.81 4.52 -11.48
CA LEU A 134 -9.49 4.03 -11.86
C LEU A 134 -9.33 4.00 -13.39
N LYS A 135 -10.35 3.52 -14.12
CA LYS A 135 -10.36 3.57 -15.59
C LYS A 135 -10.23 4.99 -16.12
N SER A 136 -10.90 5.95 -15.49
CA SER A 136 -10.82 7.36 -15.88
C SER A 136 -9.40 7.92 -15.67
N LEU A 137 -8.71 7.53 -14.59
CA LEU A 137 -7.29 7.87 -14.38
C LEU A 137 -6.38 7.22 -15.45
N ILE A 138 -6.62 5.95 -15.79
CA ILE A 138 -5.87 5.24 -16.84
C ILE A 138 -6.03 5.96 -18.20
N GLU A 139 -7.24 6.44 -18.53
CA GLU A 139 -7.49 7.21 -19.74
C GLU A 139 -6.68 8.52 -19.79
N LEU A 140 -6.53 9.23 -18.66
CA LEU A 140 -5.74 10.46 -18.59
C LEU A 140 -4.25 10.26 -18.82
N CYS A 141 -3.73 9.04 -18.72
CA CYS A 141 -2.34 8.74 -19.10
C CYS A 141 -2.06 8.94 -20.60
N LEU A 142 -3.11 9.03 -21.42
CA LEU A 142 -3.02 9.36 -22.84
C LEU A 142 -3.43 10.81 -23.16
N SER A 143 -3.57 11.68 -22.15
CA SER A 143 -3.92 13.09 -22.36
C SER A 143 -2.92 13.79 -23.30
N GLU A 144 -3.43 14.52 -24.30
CA GLU A 144 -2.63 15.37 -25.18
C GLU A 144 -1.97 16.53 -24.41
N THR A 145 -2.54 16.90 -23.28
CA THR A 145 -1.95 17.89 -22.38
C THR A 145 -0.84 17.25 -21.54
N LYS A 146 0.42 17.60 -21.84
CA LYS A 146 1.64 17.08 -21.17
C LYS A 146 1.57 17.14 -19.64
N LYS A 147 1.15 18.29 -19.06
CA LYS A 147 1.04 18.45 -17.59
C LYS A 147 0.05 17.44 -16.97
N VAL A 148 -1.06 17.18 -17.63
CA VAL A 148 -2.07 16.20 -17.17
C VAL A 148 -1.54 14.79 -17.35
N GLN A 149 -0.96 14.47 -18.51
CA GLN A 149 -0.36 13.16 -18.78
C GLN A 149 0.73 12.80 -17.76
N SER A 150 1.70 13.68 -17.52
CA SER A 150 2.78 13.43 -16.55
C SER A 150 2.25 13.27 -15.14
N SER A 151 1.27 14.08 -14.73
CA SER A 151 0.65 13.96 -13.41
C SER A 151 -0.18 12.67 -13.27
N ALA A 152 -0.90 12.26 -14.32
CA ALA A 152 -1.66 11.02 -14.34
C ALA A 152 -0.75 9.79 -14.27
N LEU A 153 0.30 9.75 -15.09
CA LEU A 153 1.30 8.68 -15.06
C LEU A 153 2.03 8.61 -13.72
N ARG A 154 2.35 9.75 -13.11
CA ARG A 154 2.99 9.79 -11.79
C ARG A 154 2.06 9.24 -10.70
N LEU A 155 0.79 9.66 -10.67
CA LEU A 155 -0.19 9.11 -9.73
C LEU A 155 -0.39 7.60 -9.96
N LEU A 156 -0.56 7.18 -11.21
CA LEU A 156 -0.75 5.78 -11.57
C LEU A 156 0.48 4.92 -11.22
N TRP A 157 1.69 5.44 -11.37
CA TRP A 157 2.90 4.79 -10.89
C TRP A 157 2.82 4.53 -9.39
N HIS A 158 2.53 5.54 -8.55
CA HIS A 158 2.40 5.32 -7.11
C HIS A 158 1.31 4.30 -6.75
N LEU A 159 0.15 4.40 -7.40
CA LEU A 159 -0.95 3.46 -7.17
C LEU A 159 -0.64 2.03 -7.62
N SER A 160 0.14 1.86 -8.69
CA SER A 160 0.53 0.55 -9.20
C SER A 160 1.44 -0.23 -8.25
N ALA A 161 2.15 0.44 -7.34
CA ALA A 161 2.95 -0.23 -6.31
C ALA A 161 2.06 -0.95 -5.28
N GLN A 162 0.80 -0.54 -5.14
CA GLN A 162 -0.12 -1.07 -4.13
C GLN A 162 -0.69 -2.42 -4.57
N ALA A 163 -0.48 -3.47 -3.77
CA ALA A 163 -0.91 -4.83 -4.07
C ALA A 163 -2.40 -4.92 -4.45
N ASP A 164 -3.25 -4.19 -3.73
CA ASP A 164 -4.70 -4.15 -3.93
C ASP A 164 -5.15 -3.66 -5.30
N LEU A 165 -4.32 -2.87 -6.00
CA LEU A 165 -4.67 -2.28 -7.29
C LEU A 165 -4.03 -3.01 -8.47
N LYS A 166 -3.00 -3.83 -8.28
CA LYS A 166 -2.26 -4.47 -9.39
C LYS A 166 -3.16 -5.32 -10.28
N VAL A 167 -4.04 -6.12 -9.68
CA VAL A 167 -5.01 -6.95 -10.43
C VAL A 167 -6.03 -6.07 -11.15
N LEU A 168 -6.61 -5.10 -10.44
CA LEU A 168 -7.64 -4.21 -10.97
C LEU A 168 -7.12 -3.32 -12.12
N LEU A 169 -5.88 -2.83 -12.02
CA LEU A 169 -5.22 -2.05 -13.08
C LEU A 169 -5.14 -2.83 -14.39
N TYR A 170 -4.77 -4.11 -14.31
CA TYR A 170 -4.75 -5.00 -15.47
C TYR A 170 -6.16 -5.18 -16.06
N GLU A 171 -7.15 -5.49 -15.21
CA GLU A 171 -8.55 -5.70 -15.62
C GLU A 171 -9.18 -4.45 -16.26
N GLU A 172 -8.78 -3.25 -15.82
CA GLU A 172 -9.23 -1.97 -16.36
C GLU A 172 -8.47 -1.54 -17.62
N GLY A 173 -7.58 -2.38 -18.14
CA GLY A 173 -6.91 -2.19 -19.44
C GLY A 173 -5.74 -1.22 -19.39
N VAL A 174 -5.00 -1.14 -18.27
CA VAL A 174 -3.77 -0.32 -18.18
C VAL A 174 -2.77 -0.72 -19.27
N LEU A 175 -2.67 -2.02 -19.58
CA LEU A 175 -1.67 -2.56 -20.48
C LEU A 175 -1.84 -2.06 -21.92
N ASP A 176 -3.09 -1.92 -22.39
CA ASP A 176 -3.40 -1.33 -23.69
C ASP A 176 -2.89 0.11 -23.80
N LYS A 177 -3.04 0.89 -22.72
CA LYS A 177 -2.55 2.29 -22.70
C LYS A 177 -1.03 2.33 -22.72
N LEU A 178 -0.36 1.41 -22.01
CA LEU A 178 1.10 1.32 -22.05
C LEU A 178 1.62 0.94 -23.44
N LYS A 179 0.97 0.01 -24.14
CA LYS A 179 1.30 -0.35 -25.54
C LYS A 179 1.12 0.84 -26.49
N TYR A 180 0.03 1.60 -26.31
CA TYR A 180 -0.23 2.80 -27.11
C TYR A 180 0.87 3.85 -26.92
N LEU A 181 1.29 4.12 -25.68
CA LEU A 181 2.36 5.09 -25.39
C LEU A 181 3.68 4.77 -26.12
N ILE A 182 4.00 3.49 -26.31
CA ILE A 182 5.23 3.08 -27.04
C ILE A 182 5.05 3.22 -28.54
N SER A 183 3.87 2.89 -29.05
CA SER A 183 3.53 3.01 -30.47
C SER A 183 3.57 4.47 -30.92
N SER A 184 3.00 5.38 -30.14
CA SER A 184 3.05 6.83 -30.40
C SER A 184 4.47 7.38 -30.39
N ASP A 185 5.35 6.77 -29.59
CA ASP A 185 6.73 7.22 -29.44
C ASP A 185 7.59 6.94 -30.67
N SER A 186 7.27 5.86 -31.38
CA SER A 186 8.00 5.43 -32.59
C SER A 186 7.68 6.28 -33.83
N GLN A 187 6.59 7.05 -33.80
CA GLN A 187 6.11 7.86 -34.92
C GLN A 187 6.49 9.36 -34.84
N ALA A 188 7.17 9.80 -33.77
CA ALA A 188 7.51 11.21 -33.57
C ALA A 188 8.64 11.67 -34.53
N PRO A 189 8.48 12.80 -35.24
CA PRO A 189 9.52 13.39 -36.10
C PRO A 189 10.80 13.73 -35.32
N LYS A 190 11.96 13.52 -35.93
CA LYS A 190 13.27 13.65 -35.26
C LYS A 190 13.88 15.07 -35.26
N ASP A 191 13.29 16.01 -36.00
CA ASP A 191 13.92 17.31 -36.27
C ASP A 191 13.00 18.46 -35.84
N ASP A 192 13.31 19.12 -34.71
CA ASP A 192 13.03 20.56 -34.44
C ASP A 192 13.48 20.99 -33.02
N ILE A 193 13.63 22.30 -32.78
CA ILE A 193 14.16 22.89 -31.52
C ILE A 193 13.21 22.71 -30.32
N GLU A 194 11.92 22.41 -30.53
CA GLU A 194 11.01 21.89 -29.49
C GLU A 194 11.45 20.52 -28.94
N SER A 195 12.45 19.87 -29.57
CA SER A 195 13.00 18.56 -29.22
C SER A 195 13.48 18.41 -27.79
N ARG A 196 13.94 19.47 -27.12
CA ARG A 196 14.54 19.30 -25.78
C ARG A 196 13.49 19.12 -24.68
N GLN A 197 12.47 19.99 -24.62
CA GLN A 197 11.36 19.80 -23.67
C GLN A 197 10.49 18.60 -24.05
N ASN A 198 10.28 18.37 -25.35
CA ASN A 198 9.57 17.18 -25.83
C ASN A 198 10.35 15.91 -25.52
N GLY A 199 11.68 15.95 -25.63
CA GLY A 199 12.56 14.84 -25.27
C GLY A 199 12.54 14.54 -23.78
N ILE A 200 12.61 15.56 -22.91
CA ILE A 200 12.50 15.37 -21.45
C ILE A 200 11.15 14.73 -21.10
N HIS A 201 10.04 15.32 -21.56
CA HIS A 201 8.70 14.78 -21.33
C HIS A 201 8.57 13.32 -21.80
N ARG A 202 9.08 13.02 -23.00
CA ARG A 202 9.13 11.66 -23.56
C ARG A 202 9.89 10.70 -22.66
N THR A 203 11.06 11.09 -22.15
CA THR A 203 11.84 10.24 -21.23
C THR A 203 11.10 10.02 -19.91
N GLU A 204 10.40 11.03 -19.37
CA GLU A 204 9.58 10.87 -18.16
C GLU A 204 8.40 9.91 -18.38
N VAL A 205 7.72 10.02 -19.52
CA VAL A 205 6.62 9.13 -19.91
C VAL A 205 7.12 7.69 -20.05
N GLN A 206 8.25 7.47 -20.73
CA GLN A 206 8.86 6.14 -20.85
C GLN A 206 9.23 5.56 -19.49
N LEU A 207 9.81 6.38 -18.60
CA LEU A 207 10.21 5.95 -17.27
C LEU A 207 8.99 5.54 -16.43
N ALA A 208 7.99 6.42 -16.32
CA ALA A 208 6.79 6.16 -15.53
C ALA A 208 6.01 4.94 -16.05
N SER A 209 5.83 4.83 -17.37
CA SER A 209 5.18 3.67 -17.99
C SER A 209 5.99 2.37 -17.89
N SER A 210 7.31 2.44 -17.68
CA SER A 210 8.15 1.27 -17.36
C SER A 210 8.01 0.85 -15.91
N ALA A 211 7.92 1.81 -15.00
CA ALA A 211 7.74 1.53 -13.58
C ALA A 211 6.34 0.95 -13.30
N ILE A 212 5.29 1.50 -13.93
CA ILE A 212 3.93 0.92 -13.86
C ILE A 212 3.94 -0.53 -14.33
N LEU A 213 4.56 -0.81 -15.49
CA LEU A 213 4.63 -2.18 -16.01
C LEU A 213 5.38 -3.12 -15.07
N GLN A 214 6.51 -2.67 -14.53
CA GLN A 214 7.31 -3.46 -13.58
C GLN A 214 6.51 -3.80 -12.31
N ASN A 215 5.77 -2.83 -11.77
CA ASN A 215 4.94 -3.03 -10.58
C ASN A 215 3.79 -4.02 -10.82
N ILE A 216 3.03 -3.87 -11.91
CA ILE A 216 1.89 -4.78 -12.20
C ILE A 216 2.33 -6.19 -12.60
N THR A 217 3.61 -6.37 -12.97
CA THR A 217 4.21 -7.67 -13.31
C THR A 217 4.91 -8.33 -12.15
N GLU A 218 4.89 -7.78 -10.92
CA GLU A 218 5.42 -8.48 -9.75
C GLU A 218 4.81 -9.89 -9.60
N TYR A 219 5.66 -10.89 -9.35
CA TYR A 219 5.26 -12.29 -9.28
C TYR A 219 4.37 -12.61 -8.07
N ARG A 220 4.72 -12.05 -6.91
CA ARG A 220 3.97 -12.18 -5.66
C ARG A 220 3.69 -10.82 -5.07
N PHE A 221 2.51 -10.68 -4.47
CA PHE A 221 2.17 -9.53 -3.65
C PHE A 221 2.82 -9.62 -2.27
N GLU A 222 2.83 -8.53 -1.51
CA GLU A 222 3.41 -8.46 -0.15
C GLU A 222 2.85 -9.54 0.80
N ARG A 223 1.60 -9.99 0.57
CA ARG A 223 0.95 -11.05 1.34
C ARG A 223 1.30 -12.48 0.89
N GLY A 224 2.19 -12.63 -0.09
CA GLY A 224 2.67 -13.91 -0.62
C GLY A 224 1.82 -14.52 -1.74
N GLU A 225 0.64 -13.96 -2.00
CA GLU A 225 -0.25 -14.36 -3.10
C GLU A 225 0.43 -14.21 -4.46
N ILE A 226 0.25 -15.20 -5.34
CA ILE A 226 0.78 -15.16 -6.70
C ILE A 226 -0.10 -14.22 -7.52
N ASN A 227 0.53 -13.33 -8.28
CA ASN A 227 -0.16 -12.44 -9.20
C ASN A 227 -0.86 -13.26 -10.32
N PRO A 228 -2.21 -13.21 -10.42
CA PRO A 228 -2.95 -14.03 -11.37
C PRO A 228 -2.79 -13.57 -12.83
N ASN A 229 -2.21 -12.39 -13.07
CA ASN A 229 -2.12 -11.80 -14.40
C ASN A 229 -0.78 -12.08 -15.11
N GLN A 230 0.16 -12.78 -14.47
CA GLN A 230 1.50 -13.08 -15.01
C GLN A 230 1.45 -13.62 -16.45
N VAL A 231 0.71 -14.71 -16.66
CA VAL A 231 0.61 -15.40 -17.95
C VAL A 231 -0.18 -14.57 -18.96
N LYS A 232 -1.26 -13.92 -18.52
CA LYS A 232 -2.09 -13.09 -19.38
C LYS A 232 -1.32 -11.89 -19.95
N ILE A 233 -0.53 -11.22 -19.09
CA ILE A 233 0.32 -10.10 -19.49
C ILE A 233 1.34 -10.53 -20.56
N VAL A 234 1.98 -11.70 -20.42
CA VAL A 234 2.94 -12.20 -21.41
C VAL A 234 2.25 -12.55 -22.74
N ASN A 235 1.11 -13.23 -22.68
CA ASN A 235 0.32 -13.60 -23.86
C ASN A 235 -0.24 -12.41 -24.63
N GLU A 236 -0.26 -11.23 -24.01
CA GLU A 236 -0.63 -9.98 -24.63
C GLU A 236 0.47 -9.34 -25.50
N GLY A 237 1.59 -10.03 -25.74
CA GLY A 237 2.65 -9.61 -26.67
C GLY A 237 3.57 -8.52 -26.11
N ILE A 238 3.66 -8.38 -24.78
CA ILE A 238 4.43 -7.28 -24.18
C ILE A 238 5.95 -7.41 -24.43
N VAL A 239 6.46 -8.62 -24.67
CA VAL A 239 7.89 -8.85 -24.85
C VAL A 239 8.38 -8.14 -26.11
N GLU A 240 7.65 -8.32 -27.20
CA GLU A 240 7.91 -7.67 -28.50
C GLU A 240 7.48 -6.20 -28.52
N MET A 241 6.30 -5.86 -27.99
CA MET A 241 5.76 -4.51 -28.09
C MET A 241 6.39 -3.53 -27.11
N ILE A 242 6.87 -4.01 -25.96
CA ILE A 242 7.34 -3.15 -24.86
C ILE A 242 8.78 -3.45 -24.46
N LEU A 243 9.09 -4.69 -24.08
CA LEU A 243 10.35 -5.01 -23.43
C LEU A 243 11.55 -4.90 -24.39
N LEU A 244 11.42 -5.43 -25.62
CA LEU A 244 12.47 -5.36 -26.64
C LEU A 244 12.78 -3.93 -27.12
N PRO A 245 11.80 -3.04 -27.35
CA PRO A 245 12.08 -1.63 -27.61
C PRO A 245 12.76 -0.93 -26.43
N ARG A 246 12.27 -1.15 -25.20
CA ARG A 246 12.76 -0.46 -24.00
C ARG A 246 14.14 -0.91 -23.55
N SER A 247 14.53 -2.15 -23.82
CA SER A 247 15.89 -2.63 -23.56
C SER A 247 16.95 -1.88 -24.37
N LYS A 248 16.56 -1.24 -25.48
CA LYS A 248 17.43 -0.43 -26.35
C LYS A 248 17.34 1.07 -26.04
N SER A 249 16.58 1.48 -25.02
CA SER A 249 16.45 2.90 -24.64
C SER A 249 17.81 3.48 -24.26
N THR A 250 18.03 4.77 -24.50
CA THR A 250 19.21 5.48 -24.02
C THR A 250 19.14 5.78 -22.51
N ASP A 251 17.95 5.68 -21.91
CA ASP A 251 17.76 5.83 -20.47
C ASP A 251 18.03 4.50 -19.75
N ARG A 252 19.13 4.45 -18.99
CA ARG A 252 19.54 3.27 -18.22
C ARG A 252 18.49 2.84 -17.19
N ARG A 253 17.68 3.76 -16.67
CA ARG A 253 16.60 3.43 -15.71
C ARG A 253 15.50 2.63 -16.39
N VAL A 254 15.17 2.97 -17.64
CA VAL A 254 14.20 2.23 -18.45
C VAL A 254 14.70 0.83 -18.77
N GLN A 255 15.98 0.69 -19.14
CA GLN A 255 16.61 -0.62 -19.37
C GLN A 255 16.60 -1.49 -18.09
N PHE A 256 16.87 -0.88 -16.94
CA PHE A 256 16.84 -1.56 -15.64
C PHE A 256 15.44 -2.04 -15.27
N LEU A 257 14.41 -1.18 -15.37
CA LEU A 257 13.01 -1.57 -15.13
C LEU A 257 12.54 -2.66 -16.09
N THR A 258 13.01 -2.62 -17.34
CA THR A 258 12.76 -3.69 -18.33
C THR A 258 13.36 -5.01 -17.88
N THR A 259 14.59 -4.98 -17.37
CA THR A 259 15.28 -6.15 -16.81
C THR A 259 14.52 -6.74 -15.62
N LEU A 260 14.08 -5.90 -14.67
CA LEU A 260 13.28 -6.34 -13.54
C LEU A 260 11.92 -6.91 -13.97
N THR A 261 11.28 -6.32 -14.98
CA THR A 261 10.02 -6.83 -15.54
C THR A 261 10.19 -8.24 -16.12
N ILE A 262 11.24 -8.47 -16.92
CA ILE A 262 11.55 -9.80 -17.48
C ILE A 262 11.78 -10.81 -16.35
N ALA A 263 12.55 -10.41 -15.35
CA ALA A 263 12.86 -11.27 -14.22
C ALA A 263 11.60 -11.61 -13.42
N ASN A 264 10.75 -10.64 -13.11
CA ASN A 264 9.47 -10.87 -12.43
C ASN A 264 8.59 -11.87 -13.19
N LEU A 265 8.43 -11.68 -14.50
CA LEU A 265 7.63 -12.57 -15.35
C LEU A 265 8.21 -13.98 -15.45
N SER A 266 9.53 -14.11 -15.38
CA SER A 266 10.22 -15.40 -15.42
C SER A 266 10.09 -16.22 -14.14
N MET A 267 9.53 -15.65 -13.06
CA MET A 267 9.20 -16.44 -11.86
C MET A 267 8.03 -17.40 -12.08
N ASN A 268 7.22 -17.16 -13.11
CA ASN A 268 6.19 -18.10 -13.54
C ASN A 268 6.74 -18.98 -14.67
N GLU A 269 6.75 -20.30 -14.47
CA GLU A 269 7.28 -21.28 -15.42
C GLU A 269 6.52 -21.30 -16.75
N GLU A 270 5.21 -21.00 -16.75
CA GLU A 270 4.39 -20.95 -17.96
C GLU A 270 4.88 -19.85 -18.93
N ASN A 271 5.55 -18.82 -18.42
CA ASN A 271 6.10 -17.73 -19.24
C ASN A 271 7.43 -18.10 -19.92
N HIS A 272 8.12 -19.16 -19.48
CA HIS A 272 9.50 -19.45 -19.91
C HIS A 272 9.61 -19.68 -21.42
N GLN A 273 8.65 -20.40 -22.01
CA GLN A 273 8.68 -20.68 -23.46
C GLN A 273 8.63 -19.38 -24.28
N ILE A 274 7.74 -18.45 -23.91
CA ILE A 274 7.60 -17.17 -24.63
C ILE A 274 8.82 -16.29 -24.39
N LEU A 275 9.30 -16.19 -23.15
CA LEU A 275 10.50 -15.41 -22.82
C LEU A 275 11.74 -15.94 -23.54
N GLN A 276 11.91 -17.26 -23.62
CA GLN A 276 13.04 -17.89 -24.30
C GLN A 276 12.96 -17.72 -25.82
N SER A 277 11.79 -17.91 -26.43
CA SER A 277 11.61 -17.72 -27.88
C SER A 277 11.93 -16.29 -28.34
N HIS A 278 11.69 -15.30 -27.48
CA HIS A 278 12.00 -13.89 -27.75
C HIS A 278 13.39 -13.46 -27.27
N LYS A 279 14.22 -14.39 -26.76
CA LYS A 279 15.54 -14.09 -26.20
C LYS A 279 15.50 -13.03 -25.10
N ALA A 280 14.45 -13.02 -24.29
CA ALA A 280 14.28 -12.03 -23.23
C ALA A 280 15.39 -12.13 -22.17
N PHE A 281 15.95 -13.33 -21.93
CA PHE A 281 17.07 -13.49 -21.00
C PHE A 281 18.38 -12.88 -21.51
N ASP A 282 18.58 -12.81 -22.84
CA ASP A 282 19.75 -12.17 -23.45
C ASP A 282 19.74 -10.65 -23.19
N ILE A 283 18.54 -10.05 -23.09
CA ILE A 283 18.38 -8.63 -22.71
C ILE A 283 18.96 -8.40 -21.31
N VAL A 284 18.58 -9.26 -20.36
CA VAL A 284 19.02 -9.15 -18.97
C VAL A 284 20.53 -9.37 -18.88
N GLU A 285 21.04 -10.39 -19.54
CA GLU A 285 22.47 -10.68 -19.60
C GLU A 285 23.27 -9.53 -20.23
N SER A 286 22.78 -8.97 -21.33
CA SER A 286 23.40 -7.82 -21.99
C SER A 286 23.41 -6.59 -21.08
N PHE A 287 22.30 -6.29 -20.41
CA PHE A 287 22.23 -5.17 -19.46
C PHE A 287 23.26 -5.35 -18.33
N VAL A 288 23.29 -6.52 -17.70
CA VAL A 288 24.23 -6.81 -16.61
C VAL A 288 25.68 -6.72 -17.09
N THR A 289 26.03 -7.34 -18.22
CA THR A 289 27.41 -7.33 -18.72
C THR A 289 27.85 -5.92 -19.14
N ASN A 290 27.00 -5.15 -19.84
CA ASN A 290 27.35 -3.82 -20.33
C ASN A 290 27.46 -2.77 -19.21
N ASN A 291 26.78 -2.99 -18.08
CA ASN A 291 26.86 -2.08 -16.94
C ASN A 291 27.91 -2.54 -15.91
N SER A 292 28.55 -3.71 -16.08
CA SER A 292 29.60 -4.21 -15.17
C SER A 292 30.87 -3.35 -15.16
N LEU A 293 31.18 -2.64 -16.25
CA LEU A 293 32.43 -1.90 -16.44
C LEU A 293 32.34 -0.39 -16.12
N HIS A 294 31.16 0.15 -15.77
CA HIS A 294 30.97 1.60 -15.69
C HIS A 294 30.14 2.08 -14.49
N MET A 295 29.99 1.24 -13.47
CA MET A 295 29.29 1.60 -12.23
C MET A 295 30.24 2.13 -11.13
N ASP A 296 31.50 2.45 -11.46
CA ASP A 296 32.40 3.22 -10.58
C ASP A 296 32.09 4.74 -10.58
N LEU A 297 31.37 5.24 -11.59
CA LEU A 297 30.83 6.61 -11.64
C LEU A 297 29.55 6.80 -10.79
N VAL A 298 29.14 5.76 -10.06
CA VAL A 298 27.84 5.68 -9.39
C VAL A 298 27.89 6.15 -7.95
N TYR A 299 28.97 6.75 -7.46
CA TYR A 299 28.94 7.34 -6.11
C TYR A 299 27.93 8.51 -5.99
N GLN A 300 27.64 9.23 -7.08
CA GLN A 300 26.58 10.25 -7.15
C GLN A 300 25.21 9.70 -7.58
N TYR A 301 25.18 8.74 -8.51
CA TYR A 301 23.91 8.14 -9.00
C TYR A 301 23.31 7.09 -8.06
N LYS A 302 24.09 6.53 -7.12
CA LYS A 302 23.59 5.59 -6.11
C LYS A 302 22.48 6.21 -5.28
N VAL A 303 22.52 7.50 -4.96
CA VAL A 303 21.49 8.05 -4.08
C VAL A 303 20.19 8.30 -4.83
N GLU A 304 20.21 8.86 -6.04
CA GLU A 304 18.97 9.27 -6.72
C GLU A 304 18.25 8.11 -7.42
N VAL A 305 18.99 7.22 -8.09
CA VAL A 305 18.42 6.02 -8.72
C VAL A 305 17.87 5.09 -7.63
N TRP A 306 18.60 4.92 -6.53
CA TRP A 306 18.12 4.08 -5.43
C TRP A 306 17.05 4.74 -4.59
N LYS A 307 17.09 6.04 -4.33
CA LYS A 307 16.00 6.72 -3.62
C LYS A 307 14.69 6.64 -4.43
N GLY A 308 14.78 6.64 -5.76
CA GLY A 308 13.63 6.35 -6.62
C GLY A 308 13.18 4.88 -6.59
N LEU A 309 14.10 3.92 -6.46
CA LEU A 309 13.81 2.47 -6.48
C LEU A 309 13.46 1.88 -5.10
N SER A 310 14.03 2.41 -4.01
CA SER A 310 13.79 2.02 -2.61
C SER A 310 12.39 2.41 -2.17
N VAL A 311 11.84 3.47 -2.76
CA VAL A 311 10.43 3.88 -2.57
C VAL A 311 9.46 2.91 -3.26
N ASN A 312 9.94 2.00 -4.14
CA ASN A 312 9.12 1.15 -5.00
C ASN A 312 9.38 -0.36 -4.84
N ASN A 313 9.89 -0.84 -3.70
CA ASN A 313 10.15 -2.27 -3.48
C ASN A 313 11.06 -2.93 -4.55
N GLY A 314 11.82 -2.17 -5.36
CA GLY A 314 12.63 -2.72 -6.45
C GLY A 314 13.76 -3.62 -5.96
N VAL A 315 14.32 -3.29 -4.79
CA VAL A 315 15.31 -4.11 -4.07
C VAL A 315 14.68 -5.42 -3.58
N GLN A 316 13.44 -5.35 -3.08
CA GLN A 316 12.69 -6.52 -2.64
C GLN A 316 12.42 -7.48 -3.80
N SER A 317 12.13 -6.96 -4.99
CA SER A 317 11.97 -7.77 -6.19
C SER A 317 13.25 -8.56 -6.50
N ILE A 318 14.43 -7.96 -6.35
CA ILE A 318 15.71 -8.67 -6.57
C ILE A 318 15.89 -9.82 -5.57
N PHE A 319 15.57 -9.63 -4.29
CA PHE A 319 15.62 -10.72 -3.30
C PHE A 319 14.66 -11.86 -3.63
N LEU A 320 13.45 -11.56 -4.10
CA LEU A 320 12.51 -12.59 -4.55
C LEU A 320 13.06 -13.39 -5.75
N LEU A 321 13.78 -12.72 -6.65
CA LEU A 321 14.37 -13.34 -7.84
C LEU A 321 15.57 -14.23 -7.52
N LEU A 322 16.33 -13.94 -6.45
CA LEU A 322 17.38 -14.83 -5.95
C LEU A 322 16.86 -16.22 -5.55
N HIS A 323 15.57 -16.29 -5.22
CA HIS A 323 14.87 -17.52 -4.84
C HIS A 323 14.06 -18.14 -6.00
N SER A 324 14.29 -17.71 -7.24
CA SER A 324 13.62 -18.26 -8.42
C SER A 324 13.92 -19.76 -8.60
N PRO A 325 12.93 -20.57 -9.04
CA PRO A 325 13.20 -21.95 -9.45
C PRO A 325 14.02 -22.03 -10.75
N HIS A 326 14.09 -20.96 -11.54
CA HIS A 326 14.79 -20.96 -12.82
C HIS A 326 16.29 -20.60 -12.65
N PRO A 327 17.25 -21.50 -12.97
CA PRO A 327 18.66 -21.29 -12.67
C PRO A 327 19.26 -20.01 -13.26
N LYS A 328 18.90 -19.67 -14.50
CA LYS A 328 19.39 -18.44 -15.16
C LYS A 328 18.86 -17.18 -14.49
N VAL A 329 17.64 -17.21 -13.93
CA VAL A 329 17.06 -16.05 -13.23
C VAL A 329 17.81 -15.82 -11.93
N VAL A 330 18.10 -16.88 -11.19
CA VAL A 330 18.95 -16.82 -9.98
C VAL A 330 20.33 -16.29 -10.32
N GLU A 331 20.98 -16.80 -11.37
CA GLU A 331 22.30 -16.33 -11.81
C GLU A 331 22.29 -14.82 -12.14
N LEU A 332 21.29 -14.37 -12.90
CA LEU A 332 21.17 -12.96 -13.29
C LEU A 332 20.81 -12.06 -12.10
N ALA A 333 19.92 -12.51 -11.21
CA ALA A 333 19.57 -11.80 -9.98
C ALA A 333 20.78 -11.65 -9.05
N LYS A 334 21.61 -12.69 -8.92
CA LYS A 334 22.89 -12.62 -8.17
C LYS A 334 23.83 -11.59 -8.77
N LYS A 335 24.04 -11.62 -10.08
CA LYS A 335 24.88 -10.62 -10.76
C LYS A 335 24.35 -9.20 -10.58
N ILE A 336 23.03 -9.00 -10.65
CA ILE A 336 22.41 -7.70 -10.38
C ILE A 336 22.66 -7.29 -8.92
N ALA A 337 22.40 -8.16 -7.95
CA ALA A 337 22.59 -7.88 -6.53
C ALA A 337 24.06 -7.54 -6.20
N GLU A 338 25.01 -8.31 -6.72
CA GLU A 338 26.45 -8.08 -6.57
C GLU A 338 26.88 -6.73 -7.16
N GLN A 339 26.50 -6.44 -8.41
CA GLN A 339 26.81 -5.16 -9.07
C GLN A 339 26.28 -3.95 -8.31
N LEU A 340 25.12 -4.15 -7.69
CA LEU A 340 24.42 -3.13 -6.94
C LEU A 340 24.87 -3.03 -5.48
N GLN A 341 25.73 -3.94 -5.01
CA GLN A 341 26.13 -4.10 -3.60
C GLN A 341 24.91 -4.22 -2.68
N ILE A 342 23.88 -4.95 -3.14
CA ILE A 342 22.75 -5.33 -2.32
C ILE A 342 23.19 -6.54 -1.51
N GLU A 343 23.39 -6.33 -0.22
CA GLU A 343 23.49 -7.43 0.73
C GLU A 343 22.06 -7.84 1.10
N GLU A 344 21.77 -9.15 1.09
CA GLU A 344 20.56 -9.64 1.76
C GLU A 344 20.59 -9.10 3.20
N PRO A 345 19.49 -8.48 3.69
CA PRO A 345 19.45 -8.02 5.05
C PRO A 345 19.75 -9.22 5.94
N SER A 346 20.96 -9.24 6.51
CA SER A 346 21.47 -10.33 7.33
C SER A 346 20.83 -10.26 8.71
N VAL A 347 19.52 -10.42 8.77
CA VAL A 347 18.87 -10.93 9.97
C VAL A 347 18.72 -12.41 9.70
N THR A 348 19.61 -13.21 10.29
CA THR A 348 19.43 -14.66 10.41
C THR A 348 18.22 -14.94 11.29
N VAL A 349 17.02 -14.70 10.77
CA VAL A 349 15.84 -15.41 11.22
C VAL A 349 16.05 -16.82 10.68
N ASN A 350 16.36 -17.77 11.55
CA ASN A 350 16.29 -19.18 11.18
C ASN A 350 14.93 -19.38 10.51
N THR A 351 14.93 -19.73 9.22
CA THR A 351 13.72 -19.92 8.41
C THR A 351 12.99 -21.21 8.79
N THR A 352 12.98 -21.56 10.07
CA THR A 352 11.95 -22.43 10.63
C THR A 352 10.62 -21.73 10.38
N LYS A 353 9.69 -22.41 9.72
CA LYS A 353 8.34 -21.90 9.49
C LYS A 353 7.82 -21.42 10.85
N ILE A 354 7.38 -20.17 10.95
CA ILE A 354 6.89 -19.58 12.22
C ILE A 354 5.96 -20.52 12.99
N GLY A 355 5.12 -21.30 12.28
CA GLY A 355 4.27 -22.32 12.89
C GLY A 355 5.02 -23.45 13.62
N THR A 356 6.18 -23.88 13.11
CA THR A 356 7.02 -24.90 13.78
C THR A 356 7.66 -24.35 15.05
N ASP A 357 8.06 -23.08 15.08
CA ASP A 357 8.62 -22.46 16.28
C ASP A 357 7.55 -22.12 17.31
N LEU A 358 6.41 -21.60 16.88
CA LEU A 358 5.25 -21.39 17.75
C LEU A 358 4.76 -22.73 18.35
N LYS A 359 4.84 -23.84 17.60
CA LYS A 359 4.52 -25.17 18.13
C LYS A 359 5.46 -25.59 19.27
N LYS A 360 6.74 -25.20 19.26
CA LYS A 360 7.68 -25.46 20.37
C LYS A 360 7.35 -24.63 21.61
N LEU A 361 6.65 -23.51 21.44
CA LEU A 361 6.19 -22.66 22.55
C LEU A 361 4.87 -23.14 23.16
N PHE A 362 4.14 -24.04 22.48
CA PHE A 362 2.90 -24.59 23.01
C PHE A 362 3.16 -25.57 24.17
N ASN A 363 2.41 -25.41 25.26
CA ASN A 363 2.57 -26.18 26.49
C ASN A 363 3.99 -26.13 27.08
N ASN A 364 4.69 -25.01 26.87
CA ASN A 364 5.98 -24.72 27.46
C ASN A 364 5.82 -23.67 28.58
N SER A 365 6.23 -24.03 29.80
CA SER A 365 6.09 -23.17 30.98
C SER A 365 7.04 -21.97 31.01
N ASP A 366 8.17 -22.04 30.31
CA ASP A 366 9.25 -21.06 30.48
C ASP A 366 8.89 -19.66 29.94
N PHE A 367 7.97 -19.62 28.98
CA PHE A 367 7.58 -18.40 28.28
C PHE A 367 6.07 -18.15 28.31
N SER A 368 5.29 -19.02 28.95
CA SER A 368 3.85 -18.86 29.04
C SER A 368 3.47 -17.70 29.95
N ASP A 369 2.56 -16.86 29.50
CA ASP A 369 1.93 -15.78 30.28
C ASP A 369 0.54 -16.20 30.81
N ILE A 370 0.08 -17.42 30.50
CA ILE A 370 -1.17 -17.98 30.99
C ILE A 370 -1.12 -19.51 31.10
N CYS A 371 -1.78 -20.05 32.12
CA CYS A 371 -1.96 -21.48 32.36
C CYS A 371 -3.45 -21.81 32.54
N PHE A 372 -3.97 -22.77 31.78
CA PHE A 372 -5.32 -23.31 31.98
C PHE A 372 -5.26 -24.57 32.83
N VAL A 373 -6.07 -24.66 33.88
CA VAL A 373 -6.20 -25.85 34.72
C VAL A 373 -7.51 -26.56 34.41
N CYS A 374 -7.43 -27.62 33.61
CA CYS A 374 -8.57 -28.44 33.19
C CYS A 374 -8.45 -29.82 33.82
N GLU A 375 -9.46 -30.28 34.56
CA GLU A 375 -9.43 -31.58 35.27
C GLU A 375 -8.18 -31.77 36.15
N GLY A 376 -7.69 -30.69 36.78
CA GLY A 376 -6.49 -30.69 37.60
C GLY A 376 -5.16 -30.76 36.82
N LYS A 377 -5.22 -30.77 35.47
CA LYS A 377 -4.04 -30.77 34.59
C LYS A 377 -3.79 -29.37 34.02
N LYS A 378 -2.51 -28.98 33.97
CA LYS A 378 -2.07 -27.66 33.48
C LYS A 378 -1.81 -27.69 31.97
N ILE A 379 -2.23 -26.63 31.27
CA ILE A 379 -1.90 -26.36 29.87
C ILE A 379 -1.30 -24.95 29.80
N TYR A 380 -0.02 -24.88 29.47
CA TYR A 380 0.71 -23.61 29.34
C TYR A 380 0.49 -23.01 27.94
N ALA A 381 0.12 -21.74 27.87
CA ALA A 381 -0.19 -21.06 26.63
C ALA A 381 0.24 -19.59 26.66
N HIS A 382 -0.07 -18.88 25.57
CA HIS A 382 0.29 -17.48 25.37
C HIS A 382 -0.97 -16.65 25.08
N LYS A 383 -1.28 -15.63 25.88
CA LYS A 383 -2.49 -14.79 25.77
C LYS A 383 -2.64 -14.22 24.36
N ALA A 384 -1.55 -13.73 23.77
CA ALA A 384 -1.53 -13.19 22.41
C ALA A 384 -1.94 -14.23 21.35
N ILE A 385 -1.44 -15.46 21.46
CA ILE A 385 -1.76 -16.55 20.52
C ILE A 385 -3.22 -16.96 20.72
N CYS A 386 -3.64 -17.17 21.96
CA CYS A 386 -5.02 -17.53 22.30
C CYS A 386 -6.03 -16.49 21.81
N ALA A 387 -5.76 -15.19 22.01
CA ALA A 387 -6.60 -14.09 21.57
C ALA A 387 -6.66 -13.97 20.03
N SER A 388 -5.56 -14.28 19.33
CA SER A 388 -5.56 -14.31 17.86
C SER A 388 -6.40 -15.46 17.29
N ARG A 389 -6.55 -16.56 18.04
CA ARG A 389 -7.19 -17.81 17.59
C ARG A 389 -8.65 -17.93 18.03
N CYS A 390 -9.04 -17.29 19.12
CA CYS A 390 -10.37 -17.42 19.71
C CYS A 390 -10.87 -16.06 20.22
N GLU A 391 -11.95 -15.59 19.61
CA GLU A 391 -12.59 -14.31 19.95
C GLU A 391 -13.02 -14.24 21.43
N GLN A 392 -13.47 -15.37 21.98
CA GLN A 392 -13.91 -15.47 23.38
C GLN A 392 -12.72 -15.37 24.34
N LEU A 393 -11.58 -16.00 24.00
CA LEU A 393 -10.34 -15.83 24.77
C LEU A 393 -9.81 -14.41 24.64
N ARG A 394 -9.91 -13.79 23.46
CA ARG A 394 -9.58 -12.36 23.27
C ARG A 394 -10.41 -11.47 24.19
N ALA A 395 -11.73 -11.66 24.21
CA ALA A 395 -12.62 -10.91 25.10
C ALA A 395 -12.26 -11.13 26.57
N MET A 396 -12.02 -12.38 26.98
CA MET A 396 -11.61 -12.75 28.35
C MET A 396 -10.30 -12.05 28.77
N PHE A 397 -9.29 -11.99 27.90
CA PHE A 397 -8.02 -11.33 28.22
C PHE A 397 -8.04 -9.81 28.09
N THR A 398 -9.00 -9.24 27.35
CA THR A 398 -9.07 -7.78 27.13
C THR A 398 -9.98 -7.11 28.16
N TRP A 399 -11.10 -7.75 28.51
CA TRP A 399 -12.17 -7.13 29.30
C TRP A 399 -12.53 -7.93 30.57
N GLY A 400 -12.07 -9.18 30.69
CA GLY A 400 -12.33 -10.03 31.86
C GLY A 400 -11.40 -9.74 33.04
N LYS A 401 -11.79 -10.22 34.23
CA LYS A 401 -10.93 -10.21 35.43
C LYS A 401 -9.64 -10.99 35.20
N GLU A 402 -9.73 -12.00 34.33
CA GLU A 402 -8.69 -12.91 33.89
C GLU A 402 -7.61 -12.22 33.06
N SER A 403 -7.81 -10.96 32.64
CA SER A 403 -6.77 -10.13 32.05
C SER A 403 -5.52 -10.03 32.94
N GLN A 404 -5.71 -9.99 34.26
CA GLN A 404 -4.65 -9.90 35.27
C GLN A 404 -4.24 -11.25 35.87
N GLU A 405 -4.91 -12.34 35.49
CA GLU A 405 -4.62 -13.67 36.02
C GLU A 405 -3.61 -14.41 35.13
N ASN A 406 -2.78 -15.24 35.76
CA ASN A 406 -1.81 -16.11 35.09
C ASN A 406 -2.22 -17.59 35.16
N GLU A 407 -3.26 -17.92 35.92
CA GLU A 407 -3.80 -19.28 36.05
C GLU A 407 -5.33 -19.23 36.03
N ILE A 408 -5.97 -19.93 35.09
CA ILE A 408 -7.43 -19.96 34.91
C ILE A 408 -7.93 -21.38 35.18
N HIS A 409 -8.82 -21.52 36.15
CA HIS A 409 -9.39 -22.81 36.54
C HIS A 409 -10.67 -23.13 35.77
N LEU A 410 -10.67 -24.23 35.03
CA LEU A 410 -11.78 -24.68 34.21
C LEU A 410 -12.12 -26.15 34.54
N PRO A 411 -12.64 -26.43 35.75
CA PRO A 411 -12.84 -27.79 36.26
C PRO A 411 -13.86 -28.61 35.44
N HIS A 412 -14.73 -27.95 34.68
CA HIS A 412 -15.78 -28.58 33.87
C HIS A 412 -15.40 -28.75 32.39
N ILE A 413 -14.22 -28.28 31.98
CA ILE A 413 -13.74 -28.43 30.61
C ILE A 413 -12.81 -29.64 30.56
N PRO A 414 -13.10 -30.66 29.73
CA PRO A 414 -12.21 -31.80 29.57
C PRO A 414 -10.85 -31.34 29.05
N TYR A 415 -9.76 -31.89 29.61
CA TYR A 415 -8.40 -31.50 29.24
C TYR A 415 -8.15 -31.65 27.73
N ALA A 416 -8.60 -32.76 27.14
CA ALA A 416 -8.43 -33.04 25.71
C ALA A 416 -9.11 -32.01 24.82
N SER A 417 -10.28 -31.52 25.22
CA SER A 417 -11.02 -30.49 24.48
C SER A 417 -10.27 -29.16 24.51
N MET A 418 -9.79 -28.74 25.69
CA MET A 418 -9.01 -27.49 25.79
C MET A 418 -7.67 -27.60 25.06
N TYR A 419 -7.00 -28.73 25.15
CA TYR A 419 -5.73 -28.97 24.45
C TYR A 419 -5.91 -28.86 22.93
N GLY A 420 -6.97 -29.44 22.36
CA GLY A 420 -7.26 -29.35 20.92
C GLY A 420 -7.59 -27.93 20.44
N VAL A 421 -8.27 -27.12 21.26
CA VAL A 421 -8.54 -25.70 20.94
C VAL A 421 -7.26 -24.87 20.92
N LEU A 422 -6.30 -25.19 21.80
CA LEU A 422 -5.07 -24.43 21.97
C LEU A 422 -3.89 -24.95 21.14
N ASP A 423 -3.94 -26.18 20.61
CA ASP A 423 -2.87 -26.74 19.79
C ASP A 423 -2.73 -25.99 18.46
N ILE A 424 -1.62 -25.26 18.35
CA ILE A 424 -1.21 -24.43 17.23
C ILE A 424 -0.95 -25.28 15.97
N GLY A 425 -0.75 -26.60 16.09
CA GLY A 425 -0.52 -27.51 14.98
C GLY A 425 -1.77 -27.99 14.23
N THR A 426 -2.98 -27.59 14.68
CA THR A 426 -4.24 -28.00 14.03
C THR A 426 -4.79 -26.85 13.17
N ASP A 427 -4.55 -26.94 11.86
CA ASP A 427 -5.08 -25.99 10.86
C ASP A 427 -6.60 -26.14 10.62
N ASN A 428 -7.28 -26.99 11.40
CA ASN A 428 -8.62 -27.47 11.12
C ASN A 428 -9.52 -27.38 12.37
N ILE A 429 -9.73 -26.17 12.90
CA ILE A 429 -10.71 -25.93 13.97
C ILE A 429 -12.14 -26.28 13.51
N ASP A 430 -12.42 -26.18 12.20
CA ASP A 430 -13.74 -26.47 11.64
C ASP A 430 -14.06 -27.98 11.57
N SER A 431 -13.04 -28.85 11.51
CA SER A 431 -13.21 -30.31 11.36
C SER A 431 -13.31 -31.08 12.68
N ILE A 432 -12.94 -30.50 13.82
CA ILE A 432 -13.08 -31.15 15.15
C ILE A 432 -14.41 -30.73 15.82
N GLY A 433 -15.30 -30.13 15.04
CA GLY A 433 -16.47 -29.40 15.52
C GLY A 433 -17.54 -30.22 16.23
N THR A 434 -17.74 -31.52 15.97
CA THR A 434 -19.00 -32.15 16.43
C THR A 434 -19.01 -32.54 17.92
N GLU A 435 -17.88 -32.93 18.52
CA GLU A 435 -17.78 -33.14 19.97
C GLU A 435 -17.35 -31.86 20.72
N ILE A 436 -16.53 -31.00 20.07
CA ILE A 436 -16.04 -29.76 20.68
C ILE A 436 -17.11 -28.65 20.70
N ILE A 437 -18.09 -28.61 19.77
CA ILE A 437 -19.19 -27.62 19.80
C ILE A 437 -20.01 -27.73 21.10
N GLY A 438 -20.13 -28.93 21.70
CA GLY A 438 -20.76 -29.09 23.01
C GLY A 438 -19.96 -28.38 24.11
N SER A 439 -18.64 -28.62 24.17
CA SER A 439 -17.72 -27.99 25.12
C SER A 439 -17.48 -26.50 24.86
N VAL A 440 -17.51 -26.04 23.60
CA VAL A 440 -17.35 -24.62 23.19
C VAL A 440 -18.64 -23.83 23.39
N LYS A 441 -19.82 -24.45 23.25
CA LYS A 441 -21.08 -23.84 23.71
C LYS A 441 -21.11 -23.75 25.23
N HIS A 442 -20.63 -24.77 25.96
CA HIS A 442 -20.48 -24.70 27.42
C HIS A 442 -19.45 -23.64 27.82
N PHE A 443 -18.28 -23.58 27.16
CA PHE A 443 -17.24 -22.57 27.36
C PHE A 443 -17.73 -21.16 27.03
N SER A 444 -18.43 -20.97 25.91
CA SER A 444 -19.07 -19.69 25.55
C SER A 444 -20.16 -19.32 26.55
N TYR A 445 -20.95 -20.27 27.06
CA TYR A 445 -21.96 -20.02 28.07
C TYR A 445 -21.35 -19.66 29.43
N TYR A 446 -20.23 -20.29 29.80
CA TYR A 446 -19.49 -19.95 31.02
C TYR A 446 -18.80 -18.59 30.91
N VAL A 447 -18.07 -18.32 29.82
CA VAL A 447 -17.39 -17.04 29.58
C VAL A 447 -18.40 -15.89 29.45
N LEU A 448 -19.54 -16.08 28.78
CA LEU A 448 -20.60 -15.08 28.72
C LEU A 448 -21.31 -14.87 30.06
N ASN A 449 -21.60 -15.93 30.83
CA ASN A 449 -22.17 -15.75 32.18
C ASN A 449 -21.16 -15.12 33.16
N PHE A 450 -19.85 -15.38 33.02
CA PHE A 450 -18.83 -14.76 33.86
C PHE A 450 -18.63 -13.27 33.52
N ILE A 451 -18.70 -12.89 32.24
CA ILE A 451 -18.66 -11.49 31.78
C ILE A 451 -19.89 -10.69 32.24
N PHE A 452 -21.05 -11.33 32.42
CA PHE A 452 -22.30 -10.66 32.84
C PHE A 452 -22.61 -10.74 34.35
N LEU A 453 -21.81 -11.45 35.15
CA LEU A 453 -21.99 -11.58 36.62
C LEU A 453 -21.03 -10.68 37.45
N VAL A 454 -20.30 -9.77 36.79
CA VAL A 454 -19.50 -8.69 37.37
C VAL A 454 -19.98 -7.39 36.76
#